data_AF-A0A9P6ZV36-F1
#
_entry.id   AF-A0A9P6ZV36-F1
#
_cell.length_a   1.000
_cell.length_b   1.000
_cell.length_c   1.000
_cell.angle_alpha   90.00
_cell.angle_beta   90.00
_cell.angle_gamma   90.00
#
_symmetry.space_group_name_H-M   'P 1'
#
loop_
_entity.id
_entity.type
_entity.pdbx_description
1 polymer ?
#
loop_
_entity_poly.entity_id
_entity_poly.type
_entity_poly.pdbx_seq_one_letter_code
_entity_poly.pdbx_strand_id
1 'polypeptide(L)'
;MLRCPSPSVTPLRAPEVYVVPVASGSHGRPATRVLEVPVARVVIDPHEDPKSLRLKATQEGDRMGKCFKERNEAKARNEQQRAKELTQRGEAHQVNMMLLNKEASAKIFQALSDLFQNRRNEVDLHGLYVSEARSYFDISVQGARDREESSLRVIV
;
A
#
# COMPACT_ATOMS: atom_id res chain seq x y z
N MET A 1 -19.97 44.36 21.16
CA MET A 1 -19.53 43.73 19.91
C MET A 1 -18.31 42.85 20.21
N LEU A 2 -18.50 41.54 20.38
CA LEU A 2 -17.38 40.61 20.59
C LEU A 2 -17.01 39.97 19.25
N ARG A 3 -15.73 40.07 18.87
CA ARG A 3 -15.15 39.51 17.64
C ARG A 3 -14.51 38.17 18.01
N CYS A 4 -14.98 37.06 17.45
CA CYS A 4 -14.36 35.75 17.60
C CYS A 4 -13.00 35.72 16.87
N PRO A 5 -11.94 35.09 17.45
CA PRO A 5 -10.70 34.85 16.72
C PRO A 5 -10.81 33.57 15.86
N SER A 6 -10.37 33.68 14.61
CA SER A 6 -10.28 32.57 13.65
C SER A 6 -9.19 31.57 14.06
N PRO A 7 -9.39 30.24 13.90
CA PRO A 7 -8.34 29.27 14.16
C PRO A 7 -7.27 29.31 13.05
N SER A 8 -6.02 29.51 13.47
CA SER A 8 -4.83 29.44 12.62
C SER A 8 -4.52 27.98 12.26
N VAL A 9 -4.65 27.64 10.97
CA VAL A 9 -4.22 26.35 10.45
C VAL A 9 -2.70 26.35 10.36
N THR A 10 -2.05 25.56 11.21
CA THR A 10 -0.61 25.30 11.12
C THR A 10 -0.38 24.27 10.01
N PRO A 11 0.52 24.49 9.04
CA PRO A 11 0.82 23.48 8.03
C PRO A 11 1.53 22.28 8.68
N LEU A 12 1.05 21.09 8.35
CA LEU A 12 1.61 19.81 8.80
C LEU A 12 3.06 19.70 8.32
N ARG A 13 4.02 19.74 9.25
CA ARG A 13 5.45 19.56 8.98
C ARG A 13 5.67 18.18 8.36
N ALA A 14 6.21 18.14 7.14
CA ALA A 14 6.59 16.90 6.47
C ALA A 14 7.59 16.10 7.34
N PRO A 15 7.51 14.75 7.34
CA PRO A 15 8.39 13.93 8.17
C PRO A 15 9.85 14.09 7.74
N GLU A 16 10.69 14.43 8.71
CA GLU A 16 12.15 14.52 8.57
C GLU A 16 12.72 13.16 8.12
N VAL A 17 13.41 13.16 7.00
CA VAL A 17 14.10 11.98 6.45
C VAL A 17 15.36 11.74 7.29
N TYR A 18 15.35 10.70 8.11
CA TYR A 18 16.54 10.27 8.85
C TYR A 18 17.42 9.40 7.94
N VAL A 19 18.50 9.97 7.44
CA VAL A 19 19.54 9.22 6.73
C VAL A 19 20.50 8.66 7.76
N VAL A 20 20.51 7.34 7.93
CA VAL A 20 21.49 6.64 8.79
C VAL A 20 22.83 6.57 8.04
N PRO A 21 23.92 7.14 8.54
CA PRO A 21 25.23 6.99 7.90
C PRO A 21 25.76 5.58 8.15
N VAL A 22 25.96 4.81 7.09
CA VAL A 22 26.68 3.53 7.15
C VAL A 22 28.19 3.84 7.16
N ALA A 23 28.86 3.43 8.24
CA ALA A 23 30.30 3.58 8.40
C ALA A 23 31.07 2.75 7.36
N SER A 24 31.91 3.42 6.58
CA SER A 24 32.83 2.82 5.62
C SER A 24 33.99 2.14 6.35
N GLY A 25 33.93 0.81 6.48
CA GLY A 25 35.10 -0.02 6.71
C GLY A 25 35.81 -0.27 5.38
N SER A 26 37.02 0.29 5.24
CA SER A 26 37.96 -0.08 4.17
C SER A 26 38.28 -1.58 4.27
N HIS A 27 38.52 -2.24 3.13
CA HIS A 27 39.59 -3.22 2.84
C HIS A 27 39.28 -3.86 1.47
N GLY A 28 40.26 -3.83 0.57
CA GLY A 28 40.08 -3.93 -0.88
C GLY A 28 39.72 -5.31 -1.44
N ARG A 29 38.89 -5.27 -2.50
CA ARG A 29 38.80 -6.22 -3.63
C ARG A 29 38.15 -5.49 -4.81
N PRO A 30 38.45 -5.82 -6.08
CA PRO A 30 37.90 -5.09 -7.20
C PRO A 30 36.38 -5.33 -7.23
N ALA A 31 35.64 -4.27 -6.94
CA ALA A 31 34.18 -4.28 -6.96
C ALA A 31 33.74 -4.47 -8.40
N THR A 32 33.29 -5.69 -8.72
CA THR A 32 32.33 -5.86 -9.81
C THR A 32 31.14 -5.00 -9.41
N ARG A 33 30.96 -3.87 -10.09
CA ARG A 33 29.93 -2.87 -9.82
C ARG A 33 28.57 -3.54 -10.07
N VAL A 34 28.01 -4.18 -9.04
CA VAL A 34 26.63 -4.66 -9.07
C VAL A 34 25.78 -3.41 -9.18
N LEU A 35 25.05 -3.29 -10.29
CA LEU A 35 24.02 -2.28 -10.45
C LEU A 35 22.97 -2.55 -9.36
N GLU A 36 23.08 -1.84 -8.25
CA GLU A 36 21.97 -1.70 -7.32
C GLU A 36 20.83 -1.05 -8.10
N VAL A 37 19.85 -1.86 -8.50
CA VAL A 37 18.61 -1.33 -9.05
C VAL A 37 17.66 -1.23 -7.87
N PRO A 38 17.57 -0.06 -7.19
CA PRO A 38 16.52 0.14 -6.21
C PRO A 38 15.19 -0.05 -6.96
N VAL A 39 14.35 -0.96 -6.45
CA VAL A 39 12.98 -1.08 -6.93
C VAL A 39 12.32 0.26 -6.65
N ALA A 40 12.07 1.04 -7.70
CA ALA A 40 11.49 2.37 -7.57
C ALA A 40 10.14 2.27 -6.85
N ARG A 41 9.87 3.24 -5.96
CA ARG A 41 8.52 3.39 -5.41
C ARG A 41 7.55 3.62 -6.57
N VAL A 42 6.45 2.90 -6.55
CA VAL A 42 5.38 3.09 -7.54
C VAL A 42 4.77 4.48 -7.38
N VAL A 43 4.65 5.19 -8.50
CA VAL A 43 3.87 6.42 -8.62
C VAL A 43 2.47 6.04 -9.07
N ILE A 44 1.47 6.45 -8.29
CA ILE A 44 0.05 6.20 -8.55
C ILE A 44 -0.54 7.46 -9.17
N ASP A 45 -1.17 7.32 -10.34
CA ASP A 45 -1.91 8.41 -10.95
C ASP A 45 -3.32 8.51 -10.33
N PRO A 46 -3.73 9.68 -9.79
CA PRO A 46 -5.06 9.90 -9.24
C PRO A 46 -6.20 9.55 -10.19
N HIS A 47 -6.01 9.65 -11.51
CA HIS A 47 -7.03 9.36 -12.51
C HIS A 47 -6.99 7.93 -13.07
N GLU A 48 -6.03 7.12 -12.62
CA GLU A 48 -5.92 5.74 -13.08
C GLU A 48 -7.11 4.87 -12.62
N ASP A 49 -7.60 4.03 -13.51
CA ASP A 49 -8.73 3.15 -13.22
C ASP A 49 -8.33 2.03 -12.23
N PRO A 50 -9.26 1.57 -11.37
CA PRO A 50 -8.96 0.57 -10.37
C PRO A 50 -8.55 -0.79 -10.95
N LYS A 51 -8.97 -1.15 -12.17
CA LYS A 51 -8.57 -2.42 -12.80
C LYS A 51 -7.10 -2.37 -13.23
N SER A 52 -6.64 -1.26 -13.78
CA SER A 52 -5.24 -1.03 -14.10
C SER A 52 -4.36 -1.05 -12.85
N LEU A 53 -4.82 -0.44 -11.75
CA LEU A 53 -4.12 -0.53 -10.47
C LEU A 53 -4.02 -1.98 -9.96
N ARG A 54 -5.07 -2.79 -10.09
CA ARG A 54 -5.03 -4.24 -9.77
C ARG A 54 -4.06 -5.00 -10.65
N LEU A 55 -4.02 -4.69 -11.94
CA LEU A 55 -3.09 -5.31 -12.88
C LEU A 55 -1.64 -5.00 -12.48
N LYS A 56 -1.34 -3.73 -12.17
CA LYS A 56 -0.02 -3.34 -11.65
C LYS A 56 0.31 -4.05 -10.34
N ALA A 57 -0.64 -4.15 -9.41
CA ALA A 57 -0.44 -4.86 -8.15
C ALA A 57 -0.10 -6.33 -8.39
N THR A 58 -0.80 -6.97 -9.32
CA THR A 58 -0.55 -8.37 -9.72
C THR A 58 0.86 -8.52 -10.29
N GLN A 59 1.29 -7.60 -11.16
CA GLN A 59 2.66 -7.61 -11.71
C GLN A 59 3.74 -7.42 -10.62
N GLU A 60 3.50 -6.55 -9.63
CA GLU A 60 4.39 -6.41 -8.48
C GLU A 60 4.41 -7.70 -7.63
N GLY A 61 3.27 -8.37 -7.45
CA GLY A 61 3.17 -9.68 -6.80
C GLY A 61 3.97 -10.77 -7.53
N ASP A 62 3.92 -10.81 -8.86
CA ASP A 62 4.70 -11.75 -9.67
C ASP A 62 6.21 -11.49 -9.52
N ARG A 63 6.62 -10.21 -9.52
CA ARG A 63 8.02 -9.80 -9.30
C ARG A 63 8.49 -10.16 -7.90
N MET A 64 7.67 -9.92 -6.89
CA MET A 64 7.91 -10.35 -5.51
C MET A 64 8.12 -11.87 -5.43
N GLY A 65 7.23 -12.65 -6.04
CA GLY A 65 7.32 -14.11 -6.09
C GLY A 65 8.63 -14.60 -6.72
N LYS A 66 9.06 -13.98 -7.83
CA LYS A 66 10.35 -14.26 -8.46
C LYS A 66 11.53 -13.96 -7.53
N CYS A 67 11.55 -12.78 -6.90
CA CYS A 67 12.61 -12.42 -5.95
C CYS A 67 12.72 -13.42 -4.79
N PHE A 68 11.60 -13.86 -4.21
CA PHE A 68 11.64 -14.82 -3.10
C PHE A 68 12.01 -16.24 -3.54
N LYS A 69 11.63 -16.65 -4.75
CA LYS A 69 12.09 -17.91 -5.34
C LYS A 69 13.61 -17.88 -5.52
N GLU A 70 14.14 -16.86 -6.19
CA GLU A 70 15.58 -16.69 -6.41
C GLU A 70 16.35 -16.57 -5.09
N ARG A 71 15.77 -15.89 -4.09
CA ARG A 71 16.35 -15.80 -2.73
C ARG A 71 16.52 -17.18 -2.12
N ASN A 72 15.51 -18.04 -2.23
CA ASN A 72 15.58 -19.40 -1.68
C ASN A 72 16.68 -20.23 -2.38
N GLU A 73 16.80 -20.09 -3.70
CA GLU A 73 17.88 -20.72 -4.47
C GLU A 73 19.26 -20.21 -4.05
N ALA A 74 19.42 -18.89 -3.87
CA ALA A 74 20.66 -18.27 -3.38
C ALA A 74 21.03 -18.79 -1.98
N LYS A 75 20.06 -18.92 -1.07
CA LYS A 75 20.29 -19.53 0.26
C LYS A 75 20.74 -20.98 0.15
N ALA A 76 20.14 -21.78 -0.73
CA ALA A 76 20.56 -23.17 -0.98
C ALA A 76 21.99 -23.27 -1.50
N ARG A 77 22.46 -22.27 -2.26
CA ARG A 77 23.85 -22.13 -2.74
C ARG A 77 24.79 -21.45 -1.73
N ASN A 78 24.34 -21.14 -0.51
CA ASN A 78 25.08 -20.37 0.49
C ASN A 78 25.51 -18.95 0.04
N GLU A 79 24.81 -18.37 -0.93
CA GLU A 79 25.04 -17.01 -1.46
C GLU A 79 24.34 -15.97 -0.56
N GLN A 80 24.85 -15.78 0.67
CA GLN A 80 24.20 -14.95 1.71
C GLN A 80 23.97 -13.50 1.28
N GLN A 81 24.93 -12.87 0.59
CA GLN A 81 24.81 -11.49 0.14
C GLN A 81 23.69 -11.34 -0.90
N ARG A 82 23.66 -12.24 -1.90
CA ARG A 82 22.61 -12.27 -2.92
C ARG A 82 21.22 -12.53 -2.32
N ALA A 83 21.14 -13.42 -1.33
CA ALA A 83 19.90 -13.68 -0.62
C ALA A 83 19.38 -12.43 0.12
N LYS A 84 20.26 -11.61 0.71
CA LYS A 84 19.87 -10.34 1.35
C LYS A 84 19.32 -9.35 0.33
N GLU A 85 20.01 -9.15 -0.78
CA GLU A 85 19.58 -8.24 -1.85
C GLU A 85 18.22 -8.64 -2.43
N LEU A 86 18.02 -9.93 -2.70
CA LEU A 86 16.74 -10.44 -3.20
C LEU A 86 15.61 -10.31 -2.19
N THR A 87 15.93 -10.37 -0.89
CA THR A 87 14.94 -10.12 0.18
C THR A 87 14.49 -8.67 0.15
N GLN A 88 15.42 -7.72 0.14
CA GLN A 88 15.11 -6.28 0.09
C GLN A 88 14.30 -5.91 -1.16
N ARG A 89 14.65 -6.48 -2.31
CA ARG A 89 13.88 -6.27 -3.56
C ARG A 89 12.47 -6.87 -3.47
N GLY A 90 12.35 -8.07 -2.91
CA GLY A 90 11.04 -8.71 -2.70
C GLY A 90 10.14 -7.90 -1.76
N GLU A 91 10.69 -7.37 -0.67
CA GLU A 91 9.97 -6.49 0.26
C GLU A 91 9.53 -5.17 -0.40
N ALA A 92 10.36 -4.59 -1.26
CA ALA A 92 9.98 -3.39 -2.01
C ALA A 92 8.80 -3.66 -2.96
N HIS A 93 8.83 -4.79 -3.70
CA HIS A 93 7.69 -5.21 -4.53
C HIS A 93 6.44 -5.50 -3.70
N GLN A 94 6.59 -6.10 -2.51
CA GLN A 94 5.48 -6.32 -1.58
C GLN A 94 4.82 -4.99 -1.16
N VAL A 95 5.61 -3.99 -0.78
CA VAL A 95 5.11 -2.66 -0.41
C VAL A 95 4.39 -2.01 -1.58
N ASN A 96 4.97 -2.05 -2.79
CA ASN A 96 4.35 -1.50 -4.00
C ASN A 96 3.01 -2.19 -4.32
N MET A 97 2.97 -3.52 -4.28
CA MET A 97 1.74 -4.31 -4.46
C MET A 97 0.66 -3.90 -3.45
N MET A 98 1.02 -3.75 -2.17
CA MET A 98 0.09 -3.36 -1.11
C MET A 98 -0.47 -1.95 -1.33
N LEU A 99 0.37 -0.99 -1.72
CA LEU A 99 -0.07 0.38 -2.02
C LEU A 99 -1.03 0.44 -3.21
N LEU A 100 -0.70 -0.28 -4.28
CA LEU A 100 -1.56 -0.36 -5.47
C LEU A 100 -2.91 -1.02 -5.17
N ASN A 101 -2.92 -2.12 -4.43
CA ASN A 101 -4.17 -2.78 -4.01
C ASN A 101 -5.00 -1.88 -3.11
N LYS A 102 -4.36 -1.18 -2.15
CA LYS A 102 -5.04 -0.24 -1.26
C LYS A 102 -5.73 0.87 -2.06
N GLU A 103 -5.02 1.50 -2.99
CA GLU A 103 -5.61 2.53 -3.84
C GLU A 103 -6.76 1.99 -4.68
N ALA A 104 -6.57 0.83 -5.34
CA ALA A 104 -7.61 0.21 -6.14
C ALA A 104 -8.88 -0.07 -5.31
N SER A 105 -8.71 -0.61 -4.11
CA SER A 105 -9.82 -0.90 -3.19
C SER A 105 -10.55 0.37 -2.75
N ALA A 106 -9.82 1.46 -2.48
CA ALA A 106 -10.41 2.74 -2.10
C ALA A 106 -11.24 3.34 -3.24
N LYS A 107 -10.72 3.29 -4.48
CA LYS A 107 -11.46 3.77 -5.66
C LYS A 107 -12.71 2.94 -5.93
N ILE A 108 -12.65 1.62 -5.80
CA ILE A 108 -13.81 0.73 -5.94
C ILE A 108 -14.87 1.08 -4.90
N PHE A 109 -14.47 1.16 -3.63
CA PHE A 109 -15.38 1.45 -2.53
C PHE A 109 -16.02 2.84 -2.65
N GLN A 110 -15.25 3.87 -3.03
CA GLN A 110 -15.75 5.21 -3.26
C GLN A 110 -16.74 5.25 -4.43
N ALA A 111 -16.40 4.66 -5.57
CA ALA A 111 -17.27 4.63 -6.74
C ALA A 111 -18.62 3.95 -6.45
N LEU A 112 -18.61 2.87 -5.66
CA LEU A 112 -19.84 2.21 -5.21
C LEU A 112 -20.60 3.10 -4.23
N SER A 113 -19.93 3.64 -3.21
CA SER A 113 -20.56 4.53 -2.23
C SER A 113 -21.22 5.75 -2.88
N ASP A 114 -20.60 6.32 -3.92
CA ASP A 114 -21.14 7.45 -4.69
C ASP A 114 -22.42 7.08 -5.47
N LEU A 115 -22.49 5.86 -6.00
CA LEU A 115 -23.70 5.33 -6.63
C LEU A 115 -24.82 5.07 -5.61
N PHE A 116 -24.47 4.71 -4.38
CA PHE A 116 -25.39 4.33 -3.31
C PHE A 116 -25.67 5.43 -2.27
N GLN A 117 -25.23 6.69 -2.48
CA GLN A 117 -25.43 7.80 -1.53
C GLN A 117 -26.89 7.99 -1.07
N ASN A 118 -27.85 7.46 -1.83
CA ASN A 118 -29.27 7.51 -1.50
C ASN A 118 -29.75 6.43 -0.49
N ARG A 119 -28.86 5.55 0.00
CA ARG A 119 -29.19 4.48 0.98
C ARG A 119 -28.28 4.54 2.20
N ARG A 120 -28.71 5.27 3.23
CA ARG A 120 -27.93 5.57 4.45
C ARG A 120 -27.38 4.35 5.21
N ASN A 121 -28.04 3.18 5.09
CA ASN A 121 -27.70 1.97 5.84
C ASN A 121 -27.31 0.78 4.94
N GLU A 122 -26.69 1.06 3.79
CA GLU A 122 -26.21 0.04 2.85
C GLU A 122 -24.70 0.19 2.62
N VAL A 123 -23.98 -0.93 2.53
CA VAL A 123 -22.57 -0.99 2.14
C VAL A 123 -22.40 -2.02 1.03
N ASP A 124 -21.76 -1.61 -0.06
CA ASP A 124 -21.38 -2.51 -1.16
C ASP A 124 -19.90 -2.83 -1.08
N LEU A 125 -19.60 -4.13 -0.96
CA LEU A 125 -18.26 -4.69 -0.85
C LEU A 125 -17.89 -5.53 -2.08
N HIS A 126 -18.73 -5.53 -3.12
CA HIS A 126 -18.47 -6.27 -4.35
C HIS A 126 -17.18 -5.76 -5.02
N GLY A 127 -16.43 -6.70 -5.61
CA GLY A 127 -15.19 -6.39 -6.32
C GLY A 127 -13.99 -6.08 -5.40
N LEU A 128 -14.18 -6.12 -4.08
CA LEU A 128 -13.09 -6.08 -3.10
C LEU A 128 -12.54 -7.49 -2.82
N TYR A 129 -11.27 -7.58 -2.50
CA TYR A 129 -10.71 -8.82 -1.95
C TYR A 129 -11.19 -9.03 -0.51
N VAL A 130 -11.22 -10.27 -0.05
CA VAL A 130 -11.78 -10.64 1.25
C VAL A 130 -11.21 -9.81 2.42
N SER A 131 -9.90 -9.58 2.44
CA SER A 131 -9.26 -8.76 3.48
C SER A 131 -9.68 -7.28 3.44
N GLU A 132 -9.89 -6.76 2.24
CA GLU A 132 -10.32 -5.38 2.03
C GLU A 132 -11.80 -5.23 2.38
N ALA A 133 -12.64 -6.15 1.89
CA ALA A 133 -14.06 -6.22 2.22
C ALA A 133 -14.29 -6.28 3.73
N ARG A 134 -13.51 -7.10 4.45
CA ARG A 134 -13.53 -7.13 5.92
C ARG A 134 -13.19 -5.77 6.53
N SER A 135 -12.15 -5.11 6.03
CA SER A 135 -11.69 -3.83 6.58
C SER A 135 -12.74 -2.72 6.38
N TYR A 136 -13.35 -2.67 5.20
CA TYR A 136 -14.43 -1.72 4.92
C TYR A 136 -15.71 -2.08 5.68
N PHE A 137 -16.03 -3.37 5.82
CA PHE A 137 -17.15 -3.82 6.64
C PHE A 137 -17.01 -3.36 8.10
N ASP A 138 -15.83 -3.55 8.71
CA ASP A 138 -15.58 -3.12 10.10
C ASP A 138 -15.79 -1.60 10.27
N ILE A 139 -15.31 -0.79 9.30
CA ILE A 139 -15.52 0.66 9.27
C ILE A 139 -17.01 1.00 9.12
N SER A 140 -17.72 0.35 8.20
CA SER A 140 -19.15 0.60 7.95
C SER A 140 -20.03 0.21 9.14
N VAL A 141 -19.72 -0.88 9.83
CA VAL A 141 -20.41 -1.29 11.07
C VAL A 141 -20.20 -0.26 12.16
N GLN A 142 -18.97 0.23 12.36
CA GLN A 142 -18.71 1.27 13.35
C GLN A 142 -19.47 2.55 13.01
N GLY A 143 -19.45 2.98 11.75
CA GLY A 143 -20.19 4.16 11.30
C GLY A 143 -21.71 4.01 11.48
N ALA A 144 -22.28 2.83 11.23
CA ALA A 144 -23.70 2.56 11.47
C ALA A 144 -24.06 2.63 12.95
N ARG A 145 -23.21 2.10 13.83
CA ARG A 145 -23.37 2.20 15.29
C ARG A 145 -23.33 3.64 15.78
N ASP A 146 -22.37 4.42 15.28
CA ASP A 146 -22.22 5.84 15.65
C ASP A 146 -23.43 6.68 15.20
N ARG A 147 -24.15 6.23 14.16
CA ARG A 147 -25.41 6.81 13.68
C ARG A 147 -26.67 6.21 14.32
N GLU A 148 -26.51 5.30 15.28
CA GLU A 148 -27.60 4.56 15.94
C GLU A 148 -28.52 3.79 14.95
N GLU A 149 -27.95 3.32 13.83
CA GLU A 149 -28.69 2.51 12.85
C GLU A 149 -28.90 1.09 13.40
N SER A 150 -30.15 0.62 13.36
CA SER A 150 -30.54 -0.71 13.87
C SER A 150 -30.16 -1.86 12.93
N SER A 151 -29.82 -1.56 11.67
CA SER A 151 -29.46 -2.56 10.67
C SER A 151 -28.54 -1.96 9.61
N LEU A 152 -27.60 -2.77 9.11
CA LEU A 152 -26.72 -2.47 7.99
C LEU A 152 -26.92 -3.53 6.91
N ARG A 153 -27.31 -3.12 5.71
CA ARG A 153 -27.45 -3.99 4.53
C ARG A 153 -26.10 -4.12 3.84
N VAL A 154 -25.65 -5.35 3.60
CA VAL A 154 -24.37 -5.64 2.94
C VAL A 154 -24.62 -6.25 1.57
N ILE A 155 -23.94 -5.74 0.54
CA ILE A 155 -23.89 -6.30 -0.80
C ILE A 155 -22.49 -6.87 -1.03
N VAL A 156 -22.41 -8.08 -1.62
CA VAL A 156 -21.17 -8.83 -1.87
C VAL A 156 -21.13 -9.37 -3.30
#